data_AF-A0A565CCA7-F1
#
_entry.id   AF-A0A565CCA7-F1
#
_cell.length_a   1.000
_cell.length_b   1.000
_cell.length_c   1.000
_cell.angle_alpha   90.00
_cell.angle_beta   90.00
_cell.angle_gamma   90.00
#
_symmetry.space_group_name_H-M   'P 1'
#
loop_
_entity.id
_entity.type
_entity.pdbx_description
1 polymer ?
#
loop_
_entity_poly.entity_id
_entity_poly.type
_entity_poly.pdbx_seq_one_letter_code
_entity_poly.pdbx_strand_id
1 'polypeptide(L)' 'MEKHPSCGVYTLKYIECLVLGCKFDGLSDKIIQDMRLKLAAEIFDEMPEPCSVMCNPLLHGEDIDEVELITKSKM' A
#
# COMPACT_ATOMS: atom_id res chain seq x y z
N MET A 1 -8.01 -0.17 23.92
CA MET A 1 -7.56 -0.87 22.70
C MET A 1 -7.81 0.10 21.55
N GLU A 2 -6.77 0.72 21.00
CA GLU A 2 -6.93 1.66 19.89
C GLU A 2 -7.40 0.88 18.64
N LYS A 3 -8.60 1.19 18.15
CA LYS A 3 -9.12 0.62 16.91
C LYS A 3 -8.54 1.44 15.76
N HIS A 4 -7.47 0.93 15.13
CA HIS A 4 -6.94 1.53 13.92
C HIS A 4 -8.04 1.60 12.83
N PRO A 5 -8.12 2.68 12.04
CA PRO A 5 -9.07 2.79 10.95
C PRO A 5 -8.86 1.64 9.95
N SER A 6 -9.90 0.85 9.71
CA SER A 6 -9.87 -0.35 8.85
C SER A 6 -10.57 -0.16 7.52
N CYS A 7 -11.13 1.03 7.25
CA CYS A 7 -11.95 1.30 6.07
C CYS A 7 -11.27 0.95 4.75
N GLY A 8 -9.96 1.17 4.63
CA GLY A 8 -9.18 0.79 3.44
C GLY A 8 -9.22 -0.72 3.15
N VAL A 9 -9.05 -1.55 4.17
CA VAL A 9 -9.07 -3.02 4.03
C VAL A 9 -10.45 -3.51 3.59
N TYR A 10 -11.52 -3.00 4.21
CA TYR A 10 -12.90 -3.34 3.82
C TYR A 10 -13.21 -2.92 2.38
N THR A 11 -12.78 -1.72 1.99
CA THR A 11 -13.01 -1.20 0.63
C THR A 11 -12.34 -2.09 -0.41
N LEU A 12 -11.05 -2.41 -0.21
CA LEU A 12 -10.30 -3.23 -1.15
C LEU A 12 -10.90 -4.63 -1.29
N LYS A 13 -11.26 -5.29 -0.18
CA LYS A 13 -11.90 -6.62 -0.25
C LYS A 13 -13.29 -6.60 -0.85
N TYR A 14 -14.07 -5.55 -0.61
CA TYR A 14 -15.37 -5.40 -1.26
C TYR A 14 -15.19 -5.30 -2.78
N ILE A 15 -14.26 -4.48 -3.26
CA ILE A 15 -13.95 -4.33 -4.69
C ILE A 15 -13.48 -5.67 -5.29
N GLU A 16 -12.59 -6.39 -4.62
CA GLU A 16 -12.13 -7.70 -5.07
C GLU A 16 -13.27 -8.70 -5.22
N CYS A 17 -14.21 -8.74 -4.26
CA CYS A 17 -15.41 -9.57 -4.39
C CYS A 17 -16.26 -9.19 -5.62
N LEU A 18 -16.41 -7.89 -5.90
CA LEU A 18 -17.13 -7.43 -7.09
C LEU A 18 -16.45 -7.91 -8.38
N VAL A 19 -15.13 -7.81 -8.46
CA VAL A 19 -14.34 -8.27 -9.64
C VAL A 19 -14.46 -9.78 -9.83
N LEU A 20 -14.45 -10.55 -8.75
CA LEU A 20 -14.60 -12.01 -8.77
C LEU A 20 -16.05 -12.47 -8.96
N GLY A 21 -17.03 -11.56 -8.93
CA GLY A 21 -18.45 -11.89 -9.03
C GLY A 21 -19.00 -12.64 -7.81
N CYS A 22 -18.36 -12.51 -6.64
CA CYS A 22 -18.80 -13.15 -5.40
C CYS A 22 -19.37 -12.13 -4.40
N LYS A 23 -20.09 -12.62 -3.40
CA LYS A 23 -20.63 -11.78 -2.33
C LYS A 23 -19.54 -11.49 -1.30
N PHE A 24 -19.58 -10.28 -0.75
CA PHE A 24 -18.73 -9.91 0.38
C PHE A 24 -19.47 -10.19 1.70
N ASP A 25 -18.99 -11.15 2.47
CA ASP A 25 -19.58 -11.56 3.76
C ASP A 25 -19.00 -10.81 4.97
N GLY A 26 -18.17 -9.78 4.73
CA GLY A 26 -17.51 -9.02 5.79
C GLY A 26 -16.15 -9.60 6.20
N LEU A 27 -15.48 -8.89 7.11
CA LEU A 27 -14.18 -9.27 7.69
C LEU A 27 -14.28 -9.23 9.21
N SER A 28 -13.61 -10.20 9.85
CA SER A 28 -13.45 -10.22 11.32
C SER A 28 -12.37 -9.25 11.76
N ASP A 29 -12.62 -8.48 12.83
CA ASP A 29 -11.63 -7.57 13.42
C ASP A 29 -10.30 -8.27 13.76
N LYS A 30 -10.33 -9.58 14.02
CA LYS A 30 -9.14 -10.40 14.32
C LYS A 30 -8.18 -10.53 13.13
N ILE A 31 -8.68 -10.49 11.91
CA ILE A 31 -7.88 -10.70 10.69
C ILE A 31 -7.48 -9.39 10.01
N ILE A 32 -8.07 -8.25 10.41
CA ILE A 32 -7.85 -6.96 9.74
C ILE A 32 -6.38 -6.55 9.72
N GLN A 33 -5.64 -6.81 10.80
CA GLN A 33 -4.22 -6.46 10.88
C GLN A 33 -3.40 -7.26 9.86
N ASP A 34 -3.59 -8.58 9.82
CA ASP A 34 -2.89 -9.45 8.87
C ASP A 34 -3.27 -9.10 7.42
N MET A 35 -4.56 -8.83 7.19
CA MET A 35 -5.05 -8.40 5.88
C MET A 35 -4.45 -7.08 5.43
N ARG A 36 -4.26 -6.12 6.34
CA ARG A 36 -3.61 -4.84 6.03
C ARG A 36 -2.16 -5.05 5.59
N LEU A 37 -1.41 -5.89 6.30
CA LEU A 37 -0.01 -6.18 5.96
C LEU A 37 0.08 -6.89 4.61
N LYS A 38 -0.79 -7.88 4.38
CA LYS A 38 -0.85 -8.61 3.11
C LYS A 38 -1.15 -7.68 1.93
N LEU A 39 -2.19 -6.86 2.03
CA LEU A 39 -2.56 -5.93 0.97
C LEU A 39 -1.46 -4.90 0.71
N ALA A 40 -0.78 -4.42 1.76
CA ALA A 40 0.35 -3.53 1.59
C ALA A 40 1.46 -4.22 0.78
N ALA A 41 1.86 -5.44 1.15
CA ALA A 41 2.88 -6.19 0.43
C ALA A 41 2.50 -6.42 -1.04
N GLU A 42 1.26 -6.84 -1.31
CA GLU A 42 0.77 -7.06 -2.68
C GLU A 42 0.83 -5.77 -3.52
N ILE A 43 0.43 -4.62 -2.96
CA ILE A 43 0.50 -3.33 -3.64
C ILE A 43 1.96 -2.92 -3.91
N PHE A 44 2.86 -3.18 -2.97
CA PHE A 44 4.29 -2.88 -3.13
C PHE A 44 4.93 -3.74 -4.22
N ASP A 45 4.59 -5.03 -4.28
CA ASP A 45 5.11 -5.97 -5.28
C ASP A 45 4.59 -5.64 -6.70
N GLU A 46 3.37 -5.11 -6.83
CA GLU A 46 2.80 -4.67 -8.11
C GLU A 46 3.35 -3.32 -8.61
N MET A 47 4.13 -2.63 -7.79
CA MET A 47 4.65 -1.31 -8.09
C MET A 47 5.86 -1.38 -9.04
N PRO A 48 5.90 -0.62 -10.15
CA PRO A 48 7.10 -0.54 -10.99
C PRO A 48 8.26 0.17 -10.25
N GLU A 49 9.49 -0.36 -10.38
CA GLU A 49 10.73 0.14 -9.74
C GLU A 49 11.13 1.60 -10.12
N PRO A 50 11.72 2.43 -9.22
CA PRO A 50 11.55 2.48 -7.78
C PRO A 50 10.76 3.73 -7.35
N CYS A 51 9.62 3.49 -6.71
CA CYS A 51 8.80 4.45 -5.97
C CYS A 51 9.45 4.95 -4.66
N SER A 52 10.70 5.41 -4.70
CA SER A 52 11.33 6.10 -3.56
C SER A 52 10.55 7.36 -3.14
N VAL A 53 9.75 7.92 -4.05
CA VAL A 53 8.99 9.16 -3.87
C VAL A 53 7.71 8.96 -3.05
N MET A 54 7.08 7.78 -3.08
CA MET A 54 5.71 7.62 -2.57
C MET A 54 5.63 7.26 -1.08
N CYS A 55 6.68 6.65 -0.52
CA CYS A 55 6.72 6.22 0.87
C CYS A 55 7.38 7.21 1.83
N ASN A 56 7.83 8.37 1.33
CA ASN A 56 8.33 9.43 2.19
C ASN A 56 7.26 10.51 2.37
N PRO A 57 6.62 10.61 3.56
CA PRO A 57 5.65 11.67 3.84
C PRO A 57 6.24 13.09 3.70
N LEU A 58 7.58 13.21 3.66
CA LEU A 58 8.31 14.47 3.54
C LEU A 58 8.56 14.93 2.09
N LEU A 59 8.25 14.13 1.07
CA LEU A 59 8.52 14.47 -0.34
C LEU A 59 7.28 14.92 -1.13
N HIS A 60 6.22 15.38 -0.46
CA HIS A 60 5.12 16.06 -1.15
C HIS A 60 5.58 17.45 -1.62
N GLY A 61 6.26 17.51 -2.77
CA GLY A 61 6.46 18.75 -3.53
C GLY A 61 7.89 19.10 -3.94
N GLU A 62 8.75 18.15 -4.31
CA GLU A 62 9.98 18.48 -5.01
C GLU A 62 9.97 17.84 -6.41
N ASP A 63 10.13 18.70 -7.41
CA ASP A 63 10.14 18.37 -8.83
C ASP A 63 11.10 17.23 -9.15
N ILE A 64 10.73 16.43 -10.17
CA ILE A 64 11.34 15.16 -10.56
C ILE A 64 12.69 15.40 -11.27
N ASP A 65 13.66 15.98 -10.58
CA ASP A 65 15.00 16.25 -11.11
C ASP A 65 16.11 16.02 -10.07
N GLU A 66 16.01 15.00 -9.20
CA GLU A 66 17.19 14.58 -8.40
C GLU A 66 17.15 13.12 -7.90
N VAL A 67 16.77 12.16 -8.76
CA VAL A 67 16.93 10.71 -8.46
C VAL A 67 18.13 10.11 -9.22
N GLU A 68 19.16 10.91 -9.50
CA GLU A 68 20.42 10.39 -10.06
C GLU A 68 21.68 10.81 -9.27
N LEU A 69 21.64 10.78 -7.94
CA LEU A 69 22.85 11.05 -7.13
C LEU A 69 23.18 10.03 -6.04
N ILE A 70 22.36 9.02 -5.78
CA ILE A 70 22.59 8.07 -4.67
C ILE A 70 23.28 6.75 -5.05
N THR A 71 23.62 6.52 -6.33
CA THR A 71 24.34 5.29 -6.75
C THR A 71 25.78 5.50 -7.21
N LYS A 72 26.29 6.74 -7.30
CA LYS A 72 27.68 7.00 -7.74
C LYS A 72 28.71 7.16 -6.61
N SER A 73 28.30 7.19 -5.34
CA SER A 73 29.24 7.38 -4.21
C SER A 73 29.75 6.06 -3.61
N LYS A 74 30.18 5.14 -4.48
CA LYS A 74 31.07 4.03 -4.11
C LYS A 74 32.11 3.83 -5.19
N MET A 75 33.04 4.78 -5.27
CA MET A 75 34.34 4.61 -5.91
C MET A 75 35.39 5.37 -5.10
#